data_AF-A0A517Q4U1-F1
#
_entry.id   AF-A0A517Q4U1-F1
#
_cell.length_a   1.000
_cell.length_b   1.000
_cell.length_c   1.000
_cell.angle_alpha   90.00
_cell.angle_beta   90.00
_cell.angle_gamma   90.00
#
_symmetry.space_group_name_H-M   'P 1'
#
loop_
_entity.id
_entity.type
_entity.pdbx_description
1 polymer ?
#
loop_
_entity_poly.entity_id
_entity_poly.type
_entity_poly.pdbx_seq_one_letter_code
_entity_poly.pdbx_strand_id
1 'polypeptide(L)'
;MNVSQPVRFYRLRPFYLYLGIASVSLFSLAGIGAALAAFYNLDGSFRYPVFSAFLFGGFFLGCSLLGLWCILSYYRERLEISGFRLIKHDVFRTTEIPFDEVTHLQWFSLTGAIVVESPFKKFKFHIDNYSKAEQIEITNRLRHDLDRDMQDGWDKFQKFNASIFEPADQSPRPESVVFVCLLFLFACIFTYAWWAGRGVHFLFIGLINFAVALWWFSDFRKKTDKLKTKQPGKETAA
;
A
#
# COMPACT_ATOMS: atom_id res chain seq x y z
N MET A 1 -22.59 -11.96 31.02
CA MET A 1 -21.23 -11.70 31.54
C MET A 1 -20.35 -11.30 30.37
N ASN A 2 -20.14 -10.00 30.17
CA ASN A 2 -19.35 -9.46 29.07
C ASN A 2 -17.86 -9.61 29.38
N VAL A 3 -17.21 -10.61 28.79
CA VAL A 3 -15.76 -10.60 28.68
C VAL A 3 -15.42 -9.39 27.83
N SER A 4 -14.90 -8.34 28.45
CA SER A 4 -14.43 -7.13 27.77
C SER A 4 -13.31 -7.55 26.81
N GLN A 5 -13.68 -7.81 25.56
CA GLN A 5 -12.73 -8.12 24.51
C GLN A 5 -11.67 -7.01 24.46
N PRO A 6 -10.37 -7.34 24.44
CA PRO A 6 -9.33 -6.33 24.49
C PRO A 6 -9.46 -5.39 23.29
N VAL A 7 -9.32 -4.10 23.55
CA VAL A 7 -9.25 -3.08 22.50
C VAL A 7 -8.02 -3.36 21.66
N ARG A 8 -8.21 -3.56 20.35
CA ARG A 8 -7.10 -3.73 19.42
C ARG A 8 -7.06 -2.62 18.40
N PHE A 9 -5.84 -2.14 18.17
CA PHE A 9 -5.52 -1.11 17.21
C PHE A 9 -4.83 -1.73 16.02
N TYR A 10 -5.44 -1.60 14.85
CA TYR A 10 -4.91 -2.03 13.58
C TYR A 10 -4.36 -0.81 12.84
N ARG A 11 -3.12 -0.92 12.38
CA ARG A 11 -2.43 0.15 11.64
C ARG A 11 -2.25 -0.26 10.18
N LEU A 12 -2.11 0.72 9.31
CA LEU A 12 -1.75 0.47 7.92
C LEU A 12 -0.41 -0.27 7.85
N ARG A 13 -0.26 -1.10 6.83
CA ARG A 13 0.99 -1.80 6.53
C ARG A 13 2.16 -0.80 6.37
N PRO A 14 3.37 -1.15 6.87
CA PRO A 14 4.58 -0.35 6.63
C PRO A 14 4.89 -0.08 5.15
N PHE A 15 4.33 -0.88 4.24
CA PHE A 15 4.43 -0.66 2.79
C PHE A 15 4.06 0.76 2.39
N TYR A 16 2.99 1.34 2.93
CA TYR A 16 2.55 2.69 2.59
C TYR A 16 3.54 3.77 3.03
N LEU A 17 4.26 3.53 4.15
CA LEU A 17 5.32 4.43 4.60
C LEU A 17 6.49 4.41 3.61
N TYR A 18 6.97 3.22 3.24
CA TYR A 18 8.08 3.09 2.29
C TYR A 18 7.72 3.59 0.90
N LEU A 19 6.51 3.30 0.42
CA LEU A 19 5.98 3.82 -0.84
C LEU A 19 5.96 5.35 -0.81
N GLY A 20 5.41 5.94 0.27
CA GLY A 20 5.39 7.38 0.45
C GLY A 20 6.79 8.01 0.44
N ILE A 21 7.73 7.48 1.24
CA ILE A 21 9.12 7.98 1.29
C ILE A 21 9.80 7.89 -0.09
N ALA A 22 9.66 6.75 -0.77
CA ALA A 22 10.24 6.55 -2.10
C ALA A 22 9.63 7.51 -3.12
N SER A 23 8.31 7.65 -3.16
CA SER A 23 7.60 8.55 -4.06
C SER A 23 7.97 10.01 -3.83
N VAL A 24 7.99 10.48 -2.56
CA VAL A 24 8.38 11.87 -2.24
C VAL A 24 9.81 12.15 -2.68
N SER A 25 10.74 11.26 -2.33
CA SER A 25 12.15 11.47 -2.64
C SER A 25 12.38 11.52 -4.15
N LEU A 26 11.78 10.58 -4.87
CA LEU A 26 11.90 10.47 -6.31
C LEU A 26 11.27 11.65 -7.03
N PHE A 27 9.98 11.91 -6.79
CA PHE A 27 9.24 12.92 -7.54
C PHE A 27 9.74 14.32 -7.22
N SER A 28 10.26 14.56 -6.01
CA SER A 28 10.91 15.84 -5.70
C SER A 28 12.22 15.99 -6.47
N LEU A 29 13.07 14.96 -6.52
CA LEU A 29 14.33 15.03 -7.26
C LEU A 29 14.08 15.19 -8.77
N ALA A 30 13.20 14.37 -9.34
CA ALA A 30 12.82 14.43 -10.74
C ALA A 30 12.14 15.75 -11.09
N GLY A 31 11.25 16.24 -10.23
CA GLY A 31 10.55 17.51 -10.39
C GLY A 31 11.48 18.71 -10.39
N ILE A 32 12.42 18.78 -9.44
CA ILE A 32 13.43 19.84 -9.40
C ILE A 32 14.30 19.78 -10.66
N GLY A 33 14.79 18.60 -11.04
CA GLY A 33 15.61 18.42 -12.23
C GLY A 33 14.88 18.83 -13.51
N ALA A 34 13.65 18.37 -13.69
CA ALA A 34 12.83 18.68 -14.86
C ALA A 34 12.45 20.16 -14.93
N ALA A 35 12.07 20.77 -13.80
CA ALA A 35 11.73 22.18 -13.74
C ALA A 35 12.94 23.07 -14.04
N LEU A 36 14.13 22.76 -13.49
CA LEU A 36 15.35 23.51 -13.77
C LEU A 36 15.81 23.33 -15.23
N ALA A 37 15.75 22.10 -15.76
CA ALA A 37 16.10 21.84 -17.16
C ALA A 37 15.20 22.60 -18.13
N ALA A 38 13.90 22.65 -17.85
CA ALA A 38 12.95 23.42 -18.62
C ALA A 38 13.17 24.93 -18.45
N PHE A 39 13.39 25.42 -17.23
CA PHE A 39 13.55 26.85 -16.94
C PHE A 39 14.79 27.44 -17.61
N TYR A 40 15.92 26.76 -17.49
CA TYR A 40 17.18 27.16 -18.13
C TYR A 40 17.27 26.76 -19.60
N ASN A 41 16.27 26.03 -20.11
CA ASN A 41 16.22 25.54 -21.49
C ASN A 41 17.55 24.91 -21.93
N LEU A 42 18.08 23.97 -21.13
CA LEU A 42 19.46 23.48 -21.24
C LEU A 42 19.81 22.87 -22.61
N ASP A 43 18.82 22.38 -23.35
CA ASP A 43 18.97 21.79 -24.69
C ASP A 43 18.31 22.63 -25.79
N GLY A 44 17.80 23.83 -25.48
CA GLY A 44 17.16 24.73 -26.43
C GLY A 44 15.79 24.25 -26.95
N SER A 45 15.30 23.11 -26.48
CA SER A 45 14.13 22.43 -27.05
C SER A 45 12.77 23.05 -26.66
N PHE A 46 12.73 23.83 -25.58
CA PHE A 46 11.48 24.42 -25.09
C PHE A 46 11.18 25.76 -25.76
N ARG A 47 10.07 25.81 -26.51
CA ARG A 47 9.54 27.06 -27.09
C ARG A 47 9.04 28.04 -26.01
N TYR A 48 8.56 27.54 -24.87
CA TYR A 48 8.11 28.34 -23.73
C TYR A 48 8.72 27.80 -22.41
N PRO A 49 10.02 28.07 -22.14
CA PRO A 49 10.79 27.49 -21.03
C PRO A 49 10.13 27.64 -19.65
N VAL A 50 9.67 28.85 -19.34
CA VAL A 50 9.06 29.16 -18.03
C VAL A 50 7.74 28.41 -17.84
N PHE A 51 6.88 28.39 -18.85
CA PHE A 51 5.60 27.68 -18.78
C PHE A 51 5.80 26.17 -18.66
N SER A 52 6.73 25.59 -19.42
CA SER A 52 7.10 24.18 -19.31
C SER A 52 7.64 23.83 -17.92
N ALA A 53 8.46 24.69 -17.32
CA ALA A 53 8.96 24.51 -15.96
C ALA A 53 7.83 24.49 -14.92
N PHE A 54 6.83 25.37 -15.04
CA PHE A 54 5.65 25.34 -14.17
C PHE A 54 4.83 24.07 -14.33
N LEU A 55 4.62 23.60 -15.55
CA LEU A 55 3.87 22.36 -15.80
C LEU A 55 4.58 21.13 -15.19
N PHE A 56 5.88 20.97 -15.46
CA PHE A 56 6.64 19.84 -14.91
C PHE A 56 6.77 19.95 -13.39
N GLY A 57 7.12 21.13 -12.88
CA GLY A 57 7.23 21.38 -11.45
C GLY A 57 5.92 21.10 -10.72
N GLY A 58 4.80 21.61 -11.25
CA GLY A 58 3.46 21.39 -10.68
C GLY A 58 3.03 19.93 -10.69
N PHE A 59 3.26 19.21 -11.81
CA PHE A 59 2.95 17.79 -11.93
C PHE A 59 3.72 16.96 -10.89
N PHE A 60 5.05 17.11 -10.85
CA PHE A 60 5.89 16.35 -9.93
C PHE A 60 5.66 16.75 -8.47
N LEU A 61 5.37 18.02 -8.19
CA LEU A 61 4.96 18.47 -6.86
C LEU A 61 3.66 17.77 -6.42
N GLY A 62 2.67 17.66 -7.31
CA GLY A 62 1.44 16.91 -7.03
C GLY A 62 1.72 15.45 -6.67
N CYS A 63 2.60 14.78 -7.43
CA CYS A 63 3.01 13.41 -7.12
C CYS A 63 3.77 13.29 -5.79
N SER A 64 4.64 14.26 -5.46
CA SER A 64 5.30 14.32 -4.15
C SER A 64 4.30 14.53 -3.01
N LEU A 65 3.28 15.38 -3.20
CA LEU A 65 2.22 15.60 -2.21
C LEU A 65 1.40 14.32 -1.97
N LEU A 66 1.14 13.52 -3.01
CA LEU A 66 0.52 12.19 -2.84
C LEU A 66 1.41 11.24 -2.04
N GLY A 67 2.72 11.25 -2.26
CA GLY A 67 3.66 10.48 -1.45
C GLY A 67 3.66 10.92 0.02
N LEU A 68 3.64 12.23 0.28
CA LEU A 68 3.50 12.79 1.63
C LEU A 68 2.17 12.39 2.27
N TRP A 69 1.10 12.35 1.49
CA TRP A 69 -0.20 11.89 1.94
C TRP A 69 -0.15 10.43 2.39
N CYS A 70 0.52 9.53 1.65
CA CYS A 70 0.72 8.14 2.08
C CYS A 70 1.46 8.03 3.42
N ILE A 71 2.50 8.85 3.63
CA ILE A 71 3.22 8.92 4.92
C ILE A 71 2.28 9.38 6.03
N LEU A 72 1.50 10.44 5.79
CA LEU A 72 0.56 10.99 6.76
C LEU A 72 -0.54 9.97 7.13
N SER A 73 -1.11 9.30 6.13
CA SER A 73 -2.06 8.21 6.32
C SER A 73 -1.47 7.08 7.15
N TYR A 74 -0.21 6.68 6.94
CA TYR A 74 0.43 5.65 7.76
C TYR A 74 0.47 5.99 9.26
N TYR A 75 0.76 7.25 9.61
CA TYR A 75 0.87 7.65 11.02
C TYR A 75 -0.49 7.91 11.69
N ARG A 76 -1.43 8.50 10.93
CA ARG A 76 -2.72 8.96 11.47
C ARG A 76 -3.85 7.96 11.30
N GLU A 77 -3.90 7.22 10.20
CA GLU A 77 -4.99 6.30 9.95
C GLU A 77 -4.86 5.05 10.82
N ARG A 78 -5.93 4.74 11.56
CA ARG A 78 -6.00 3.59 12.47
C ARG A 78 -7.42 3.07 12.51
N LEU A 79 -7.55 1.75 12.62
CA LEU A 79 -8.82 1.11 12.91
C LEU A 79 -8.72 0.53 14.32
N GLU A 80 -9.61 0.96 15.20
CA GLU A 80 -9.76 0.39 16.54
C GLU A 80 -11.04 -0.44 16.56
N ILE A 81 -10.90 -1.69 16.99
CA ILE A 81 -12.04 -2.58 17.24
C ILE A 81 -12.01 -2.93 18.73
N SER A 82 -12.99 -2.41 19.45
CA SER A 82 -13.26 -2.73 20.85
C SER A 82 -14.41 -3.74 20.92
N GLY A 83 -14.69 -4.31 22.09
CA GLY A 83 -15.81 -5.26 22.26
C GLY A 83 -17.20 -4.68 21.96
N PHE A 84 -17.35 -3.35 21.96
CA PHE A 84 -18.65 -2.69 21.84
C PHE A 84 -18.69 -1.61 20.75
N ARG A 85 -17.56 -1.33 20.10
CA ARG A 85 -17.45 -0.21 19.14
C ARG A 85 -16.38 -0.43 18.09
N LEU A 86 -16.65 0.16 16.93
CA LEU A 86 -15.74 0.32 15.81
C LEU A 86 -15.35 1.80 15.73
N ILE A 87 -14.07 2.11 15.86
CA ILE A 87 -13.55 3.47 15.67
C ILE A 87 -12.60 3.47 14.48
N LYS A 88 -12.90 4.30 13.49
CA LYS A 88 -11.99 4.59 12.39
C LYS A 88 -11.41 5.98 12.56
N HIS A 89 -10.09 6.03 12.75
CA HIS A 89 -9.32 7.27 12.63
C HIS A 89 -8.89 7.42 11.17
N ASP A 90 -9.48 8.37 10.47
CA ASP A 90 -8.98 8.90 9.20
C ASP A 90 -7.94 10.01 9.47
N VAL A 91 -7.28 10.51 8.42
CA VAL A 91 -6.25 11.57 8.54
C VAL A 91 -6.77 12.83 9.24
N PHE A 92 -8.03 13.20 9.01
CA PHE A 92 -8.64 14.44 9.53
C PHE A 92 -9.92 14.22 10.34
N ARG A 93 -10.48 13.01 10.31
CA ARG A 93 -11.77 12.71 10.94
C ARG A 93 -11.65 11.44 11.75
N THR A 94 -12.38 11.38 12.85
CA THR A 94 -12.56 10.12 13.59
C THR A 94 -14.03 9.79 13.56
N THR A 95 -14.35 8.57 13.13
CA THR A 95 -15.72 8.07 13.05
C THR A 95 -15.86 6.91 14.02
N GLU A 96 -16.70 7.07 15.02
CA GLU A 96 -17.04 6.02 15.99
C GLU A 96 -18.46 5.53 15.72
N ILE A 97 -18.61 4.22 15.56
CA ILE A 97 -19.88 3.51 15.43
C ILE A 97 -19.90 2.40 16.49
N PRO A 98 -20.76 2.49 17.51
CA PRO A 98 -20.95 1.39 18.44
C PRO A 98 -21.70 0.23 17.73
N PHE A 99 -21.44 -1.01 18.16
CA PHE A 99 -21.92 -2.21 17.43
C PHE A 99 -23.44 -2.34 17.41
N ASP A 100 -24.12 -1.83 18.44
CA ASP A 100 -25.57 -1.76 18.56
C ASP A 100 -26.21 -0.78 17.56
N GLU A 101 -25.48 0.23 17.11
CA GLU A 101 -25.92 1.17 16.09
C GLU A 101 -25.64 0.69 14.65
N VAL A 102 -24.94 -0.44 14.46
CA VAL A 102 -24.66 -0.95 13.12
C VAL A 102 -25.96 -1.47 12.50
N THR A 103 -26.40 -0.83 11.43
CA THR A 103 -27.59 -1.25 10.68
C THR A 103 -27.23 -2.13 9.49
N HIS A 104 -26.05 -1.92 8.91
CA HIS A 104 -25.66 -2.63 7.69
C HIS A 104 -24.14 -2.80 7.58
N LEU A 105 -23.71 -3.97 7.14
CA LEU A 105 -22.31 -4.29 6.85
C LEU A 105 -22.20 -4.86 5.44
N GLN A 106 -21.51 -4.15 4.56
CA GLN A 106 -21.34 -4.56 3.17
C GLN A 106 -19.91 -5.02 2.87
N TRP A 107 -19.80 -6.23 2.34
CA TRP A 107 -18.56 -6.87 1.93
C TRP A 107 -18.34 -6.73 0.42
N PHE A 108 -17.34 -5.96 0.01
CA PHE A 108 -16.97 -5.80 -1.40
C PHE A 108 -15.83 -6.73 -1.78
N SER A 109 -16.15 -7.75 -2.57
CA SER A 109 -15.18 -8.78 -3.01
C SER A 109 -14.05 -8.20 -3.87
N LEU A 110 -14.39 -7.39 -4.89
CA LEU A 110 -13.43 -6.96 -5.91
C LEU A 110 -12.33 -6.02 -5.39
N THR A 111 -12.68 -5.18 -4.42
CA THR A 111 -11.76 -4.17 -3.85
C THR A 111 -11.27 -4.55 -2.46
N GLY A 112 -11.71 -5.68 -1.89
CA GLY A 112 -11.46 -6.03 -0.49
C GLY A 112 -11.99 -4.99 0.51
N ALA A 113 -13.00 -4.20 0.13
CA ALA A 113 -13.51 -3.15 0.99
C ALA A 113 -14.62 -3.65 1.89
N ILE A 114 -14.66 -3.13 3.11
CA ILE A 114 -15.72 -3.37 4.08
C ILE A 114 -16.32 -2.01 4.40
N VAL A 115 -17.64 -1.91 4.25
CA VAL A 115 -18.41 -0.70 4.58
C VAL A 115 -19.29 -1.02 5.77
N VAL A 116 -19.20 -0.19 6.79
CA VAL A 116 -20.02 -0.27 7.99
C VAL A 116 -20.92 0.96 7.99
N GLU A 117 -22.22 0.73 8.08
CA GLU A 117 -23.23 1.78 8.11
C GLU A 117 -24.03 1.73 9.41
N SER A 118 -24.29 2.92 9.95
CA SER A 118 -25.24 3.21 11.01
C SER A 118 -26.25 4.25 10.50
N PRO A 119 -27.35 4.53 11.23
CA PRO A 119 -28.39 5.44 10.78
C PRO A 119 -27.87 6.85 10.40
N PHE A 120 -26.78 7.29 11.03
CA PHE A 120 -26.23 8.64 10.85
C PHE A 120 -24.76 8.67 10.40
N LYS A 121 -24.07 7.53 10.43
CA LYS A 121 -22.63 7.46 10.14
C LYS A 121 -22.37 6.31 9.20
N LYS A 122 -21.37 6.46 8.34
CA LYS A 122 -20.84 5.37 7.54
C LYS A 122 -19.36 5.54 7.39
N PHE A 123 -18.64 4.43 7.35
CA PHE A 123 -17.26 4.47 6.92
C PHE A 123 -16.87 3.21 6.17
N LYS A 124 -15.90 3.39 5.26
CA LYS A 124 -15.32 2.36 4.42
C LYS A 124 -13.87 2.17 4.81
N PHE A 125 -13.41 0.93 4.91
CA PHE A 125 -12.00 0.60 5.00
C PHE A 125 -11.66 -0.57 4.07
N HIS A 126 -10.40 -0.68 3.67
CA HIS A 126 -9.93 -1.74 2.76
C HIS A 126 -9.12 -2.74 3.57
N ILE A 127 -9.49 -4.02 3.51
CA ILE A 127 -8.85 -5.08 4.28
C ILE A 127 -7.39 -5.29 3.84
N ASP A 128 -7.08 -4.99 2.57
CA ASP A 128 -5.74 -5.07 1.98
C ASP A 128 -4.71 -4.16 2.67
N ASN A 129 -5.18 -3.12 3.36
CA ASN A 129 -4.32 -2.19 4.07
C ASN A 129 -3.69 -2.79 5.35
N TYR A 130 -4.18 -3.92 5.84
CA TYR A 130 -3.76 -4.57 7.10
C TYR A 130 -3.02 -5.88 6.84
N SER A 131 -2.14 -6.33 7.73
CA SER A 131 -1.39 -7.57 7.54
C SER A 131 -2.32 -8.80 7.46
N LYS A 132 -1.92 -9.87 6.76
CA LYS A 132 -2.78 -11.08 6.61
C LYS A 132 -3.35 -11.61 7.94
N ALA A 133 -2.54 -11.61 9.01
CA ALA A 133 -3.02 -12.03 10.33
C ALA A 133 -4.13 -11.10 10.86
N GLU A 134 -3.96 -9.78 10.72
CA GLU A 134 -4.96 -8.78 11.08
C GLU A 134 -6.19 -8.87 10.16
N GLN A 135 -6.02 -9.18 8.87
CA GLN A 135 -7.14 -9.36 7.93
C GLN A 135 -8.07 -10.48 8.37
N ILE A 136 -7.49 -11.64 8.71
CA ILE A 136 -8.24 -12.80 9.22
C ILE A 136 -8.94 -12.42 10.53
N GLU A 137 -8.22 -11.76 11.43
CA GLU A 137 -8.74 -11.38 12.75
C GLU A 137 -9.90 -10.38 12.65
N ILE A 138 -9.73 -9.29 11.90
CA ILE A 138 -10.76 -8.27 11.67
C ILE A 138 -11.99 -8.91 11.04
N THR A 139 -11.78 -9.75 10.02
CA THR A 139 -12.88 -10.38 9.30
C THR A 139 -13.65 -11.36 10.18
N ASN A 140 -12.94 -12.23 10.91
CA ASN A 140 -13.57 -13.18 11.82
C ASN A 140 -14.34 -12.47 12.94
N ARG A 141 -13.78 -11.39 13.47
CA ARG A 141 -14.41 -10.60 14.53
C ARG A 141 -15.68 -9.92 14.04
N LEU A 142 -15.63 -9.23 12.90
CA LEU A 142 -16.83 -8.62 12.31
C LEU A 142 -17.89 -9.65 11.92
N ARG A 143 -17.47 -10.83 11.42
CA ARG A 143 -18.39 -11.89 11.05
C ARG A 143 -19.10 -12.51 12.26
N HIS A 144 -18.43 -12.57 13.41
CA HIS A 144 -18.95 -13.18 14.63
C HIS A 144 -19.75 -12.19 15.49
N ASP A 145 -19.29 -10.94 15.60
CA ASP A 145 -19.84 -9.96 16.55
C ASP A 145 -21.07 -9.21 15.99
N LEU A 146 -21.28 -9.23 14.66
CA LEU A 146 -22.46 -8.66 14.00
C LEU A 146 -23.44 -9.74 13.56
N ASP A 147 -24.74 -9.43 13.62
CA ASP A 147 -25.79 -10.35 13.17
C ASP A 147 -25.63 -10.65 11.67
N ARG A 148 -25.96 -11.87 11.27
CA ARG A 148 -25.79 -12.33 9.88
C ARG A 148 -26.75 -11.63 8.94
N ASP A 149 -27.93 -11.26 9.43
CA ASP A 149 -28.97 -10.58 8.64
C ASP A 149 -28.59 -9.14 8.29
N MET A 150 -27.62 -8.55 9.01
CA MET A 150 -27.07 -7.23 8.72
C MET A 150 -25.93 -7.26 7.69
N GLN A 151 -25.49 -8.45 7.26
CA GLN A 151 -24.27 -8.63 6.47
C GLN A 151 -24.54 -9.05 5.02
N ASP A 152 -24.15 -8.19 4.08
CA ASP A 152 -24.36 -8.40 2.64
C ASP A 152 -23.07 -8.65 1.86
N GLY A 153 -23.12 -9.59 0.91
CA GLY A 153 -21.99 -9.86 0.00
C GLY A 153 -20.90 -10.75 0.59
N TRP A 154 -21.11 -11.32 1.77
CA TRP A 154 -20.16 -12.20 2.46
C TRP A 154 -19.69 -13.37 1.57
N ASP A 155 -20.60 -14.11 0.93
CA ASP A 155 -20.23 -15.31 0.16
C ASP A 155 -19.32 -14.98 -1.02
N LYS A 156 -19.59 -13.86 -1.70
CA LYS A 156 -18.75 -13.36 -2.80
C LYS A 156 -17.39 -12.91 -2.27
N PHE A 157 -17.37 -12.23 -1.13
CA PHE A 157 -16.14 -11.78 -0.48
C PHE A 157 -15.29 -12.98 -0.04
N GLN A 158 -15.87 -13.97 0.64
CA GLN A 158 -15.17 -15.17 1.09
C GLN A 158 -14.58 -15.95 -0.09
N LYS A 159 -15.34 -16.11 -1.19
CA LYS A 159 -14.87 -16.83 -2.37
C LYS A 159 -13.72 -16.09 -3.09
N PHE A 160 -13.83 -14.78 -3.24
CA PHE A 160 -12.81 -13.99 -3.95
C PHE A 160 -11.55 -13.77 -3.10
N ASN A 161 -11.73 -13.60 -1.79
CA ASN A 161 -10.67 -13.40 -0.82
C ASN A 161 -10.31 -14.70 -0.08
N ALA A 162 -10.57 -15.87 -0.68
CA ALA A 162 -10.23 -17.16 -0.09
C ALA A 162 -8.74 -17.26 0.28
N SER A 163 -7.87 -16.57 -0.47
CA SER A 163 -6.42 -16.47 -0.22
C SER A 163 -6.04 -15.72 1.08
N ILE A 164 -6.98 -15.02 1.71
CA ILE A 164 -6.85 -14.47 3.07
C ILE A 164 -6.98 -15.59 4.11
N PHE A 165 -7.91 -16.53 3.90
CA PHE A 165 -8.28 -17.57 4.87
C PHE A 165 -7.52 -18.89 4.68
N GLU A 166 -6.98 -19.14 3.49
CA GLU A 166 -6.09 -20.28 3.28
C GLU A 166 -4.76 -20.05 3.99
N PRO A 167 -4.24 -21.04 4.74
CA PRO A 167 -2.86 -21.05 5.25
C PRO A 167 -1.86 -21.31 4.10
N ALA A 168 -2.11 -20.69 2.95
CA ALA A 168 -1.31 -20.83 1.76
C ALA A 168 0.08 -20.25 2.04
N ASP A 169 1.05 -21.15 1.91
CA ASP A 169 2.48 -20.91 1.81
C ASP A 169 2.75 -19.54 1.18
N GLN A 170 3.59 -18.73 1.82
CA GLN A 170 3.72 -17.29 1.60
C GLN A 170 4.01 -16.97 0.13
N SER A 171 2.96 -16.89 -0.69
CA SER A 171 3.06 -16.42 -2.06
C SER A 171 3.53 -14.96 -1.99
N PRO A 172 4.54 -14.60 -2.79
CA PRO A 172 5.06 -13.25 -2.87
C PRO A 172 3.98 -12.17 -2.82
N ARG A 173 4.13 -11.24 -1.88
CA ARG A 173 3.25 -10.06 -1.85
C ARG A 173 3.49 -9.26 -3.13
N PRO A 174 2.47 -8.96 -3.94
CA PRO A 174 2.62 -8.18 -5.19
C PRO A 174 3.33 -6.83 -4.96
N GLU A 175 3.22 -6.30 -3.74
CA GLU A 175 3.95 -5.14 -3.20
C GLU A 175 5.48 -5.20 -3.41
N SER A 176 6.08 -6.38 -3.25
CA SER A 176 7.52 -6.59 -3.42
C SER A 176 7.95 -6.56 -4.88
N VAL A 177 7.07 -6.96 -5.80
CA VAL A 177 7.32 -6.95 -7.23
C VAL A 177 7.24 -5.53 -7.78
N VAL A 178 6.24 -4.74 -7.37
CA VAL A 178 6.09 -3.34 -7.79
C VAL A 178 7.30 -2.51 -7.35
N PHE A 179 7.77 -2.68 -6.12
CA PHE A 179 8.96 -1.97 -5.63
C PHE A 179 10.23 -2.33 -6.44
N VAL A 180 10.41 -3.61 -6.75
CA VAL A 180 11.53 -4.08 -7.60
C VAL A 180 11.41 -3.54 -9.02
N CYS A 181 10.22 -3.56 -9.62
CA CYS A 181 9.97 -2.99 -10.94
C CYS A 181 10.26 -1.49 -10.98
N LEU A 182 9.89 -0.75 -9.94
CA LEU A 182 10.20 0.68 -9.81
C LEU A 182 11.72 0.91 -9.73
N LEU A 183 12.45 0.13 -8.92
CA LEU A 183 13.90 0.23 -8.84
C LEU A 183 14.59 -0.10 -10.17
N PHE A 184 14.12 -1.11 -10.90
CA PHE A 184 14.61 -1.42 -12.24
C PHE A 184 14.31 -0.29 -13.23
N LEU A 185 13.11 0.28 -13.18
CA LEU A 185 12.74 1.42 -14.02
C LEU A 185 13.64 2.64 -13.73
N PHE A 186 13.97 2.91 -12.46
CA PHE A 186 14.95 3.95 -12.11
C PHE A 186 16.34 3.62 -12.60
N ALA A 187 16.80 2.38 -12.44
CA ALA A 187 18.08 1.96 -12.97
C ALA A 187 18.17 2.24 -14.48
N CYS A 188 17.13 1.89 -15.25
CA CYS A 188 17.06 2.14 -16.68
C CYS A 188 17.06 3.64 -17.03
N ILE A 189 16.22 4.45 -16.36
CA ILE A 189 16.12 5.90 -16.63
C ILE A 189 17.45 6.60 -16.36
N PHE A 190 18.09 6.32 -15.22
CA PHE A 190 19.35 6.98 -14.86
C PHE A 190 20.53 6.47 -15.69
N THR A 191 20.56 5.18 -16.05
CA THR A 191 21.56 4.66 -16.98
C THR A 191 21.39 5.25 -18.39
N TYR A 192 20.16 5.45 -18.84
CA TYR A 192 19.87 6.14 -20.10
C TYR A 192 20.29 7.61 -20.06
N ALA A 193 20.03 8.32 -18.96
CA ALA A 193 20.48 9.70 -18.77
C ALA A 193 22.01 9.83 -18.84
N TRP A 194 22.75 8.86 -18.26
CA TRP A 194 24.20 8.77 -18.44
C TRP A 194 24.59 8.52 -19.90
N TRP A 195 23.97 7.54 -20.54
CA TRP A 195 24.24 7.21 -21.96
C TRP A 195 23.98 8.39 -22.90
N ALA A 196 22.96 9.20 -22.60
CA ALA A 196 22.64 10.45 -23.29
C ALA A 196 23.59 11.62 -22.94
N GLY A 197 24.68 11.38 -22.22
CA GLY A 197 25.73 12.36 -21.94
C GLY A 197 25.41 13.36 -20.83
N ARG A 198 24.36 13.14 -20.00
CA ARG A 198 23.98 14.09 -18.94
C ARG A 198 24.91 14.08 -17.72
N GLY A 199 25.86 13.14 -17.64
CA GLY A 199 26.94 13.11 -16.65
C GLY A 199 27.12 11.77 -15.93
N VAL A 200 28.33 11.54 -15.40
CA VAL A 200 28.74 10.26 -14.77
C VAL A 200 28.01 9.96 -13.45
N HIS A 201 27.52 10.98 -12.74
CA HIS A 201 26.74 10.79 -11.50
C HIS A 201 25.45 9.99 -11.74
N PHE A 202 24.83 10.11 -12.92
CA PHE A 202 23.66 9.31 -13.28
C PHE A 202 23.97 7.82 -13.45
N LEU A 203 25.19 7.48 -13.88
CA LEU A 203 25.64 6.07 -13.93
C LEU A 203 25.68 5.47 -12.52
N PHE A 204 26.26 6.19 -11.55
CA PHE A 204 26.33 5.72 -10.17
C PHE A 204 24.94 5.53 -9.55
N ILE A 205 24.03 6.49 -9.76
CA ILE A 205 22.64 6.38 -9.29
C ILE A 205 21.93 5.18 -9.95
N GLY A 206 22.11 4.99 -11.26
CA GLY A 206 21.55 3.85 -11.99
C GLY A 206 22.06 2.51 -11.46
N LEU A 207 23.37 2.38 -11.27
CA LEU A 207 24.02 1.18 -10.75
C LEU A 207 23.61 0.87 -9.31
N ILE A 208 23.47 1.88 -8.44
CA ILE A 208 22.99 1.70 -7.07
C ILE A 208 21.55 1.16 -7.08
N ASN A 209 20.65 1.78 -7.86
CA ASN A 209 19.27 1.30 -7.97
C ASN A 209 19.20 -0.13 -8.52
N PHE A 210 20.03 -0.46 -9.52
CA PHE A 210 20.13 -1.81 -10.07
C PHE A 210 20.66 -2.82 -9.04
N ALA A 211 21.71 -2.47 -8.30
CA ALA A 211 22.28 -3.32 -7.26
C ALA A 211 21.28 -3.56 -6.12
N VAL A 212 20.54 -2.53 -5.71
CA VAL A 212 19.48 -2.66 -4.70
C VAL A 212 18.33 -3.54 -5.23
N ALA A 213 17.93 -3.37 -6.49
CA ALA A 213 16.92 -4.23 -7.12
C ALA A 213 17.36 -5.69 -7.17
N LEU A 214 18.60 -5.96 -7.57
CA LEU A 214 19.17 -7.31 -7.61
C LEU A 214 19.34 -7.92 -6.21
N TRP A 215 19.83 -7.14 -5.25
CA TRP A 215 19.95 -7.58 -3.87
C TRP A 215 18.58 -7.96 -3.32
N TRP A 216 17.57 -7.10 -3.51
CA TRP A 216 16.20 -7.34 -3.09
C TRP A 216 15.60 -8.57 -3.79
N PHE A 217 15.80 -8.73 -5.10
CA PHE A 217 15.35 -9.90 -5.86
C PHE A 217 16.03 -11.19 -5.37
N SER A 218 17.31 -11.13 -5.00
CA SER A 218 18.06 -12.27 -4.47
C SER A 218 17.62 -12.65 -3.04
N ASP A 219 17.38 -11.66 -2.17
CA ASP A 219 16.86 -11.87 -0.82
C ASP A 219 15.43 -12.43 -0.87
N PHE A 220 14.63 -11.92 -1.80
CA PHE A 220 13.30 -12.43 -2.11
C PHE A 220 13.33 -13.89 -2.58
N ARG A 221 14.25 -14.25 -3.49
CA ARG A 221 14.43 -15.64 -3.92
C ARG A 221 14.83 -16.54 -2.74
N LYS A 222 15.77 -16.10 -1.91
CA LYS A 222 16.19 -16.83 -0.70
C LYS A 222 15.06 -17.04 0.30
N LYS A 223 14.19 -16.05 0.49
CA LYS A 223 12.99 -16.17 1.34
C LYS A 223 12.00 -17.19 0.75
N THR A 224 11.78 -17.15 -0.55
CA THR A 224 10.91 -18.09 -1.29
C THR A 224 11.45 -19.52 -1.22
N ASP A 225 12.76 -19.72 -1.38
CA ASP A 225 13.40 -21.04 -1.30
C ASP A 225 13.39 -21.61 0.12
N LYS A 226 13.52 -20.75 1.16
CA LYS A 226 13.37 -21.13 2.58
C LYS A 226 11.95 -21.55 2.95
N LEU A 227 10.94 -21.03 2.26
CA LEU A 227 9.54 -21.43 2.45
C LEU A 227 9.29 -22.81 1.84
N LYS A 228 9.76 -23.04 0.61
CA LYS A 228 9.67 -24.34 -0.07
C LYS A 228 10.38 -25.46 0.69
N THR A 229 11.54 -25.18 1.28
CA THR A 229 12.31 -26.17 2.07
C THR A 229 11.75 -26.44 3.46
N LYS A 230 10.80 -25.64 3.97
CA LYS A 230 10.08 -25.90 5.23
C LYS A 230 8.82 -26.74 5.05
N GLN A 231 8.41 -27.07 3.82
CA GLN A 231 7.29 -27.97 3.51
C GLN A 231 7.68 -29.39 3.01
N PRO A 232 8.71 -30.11 3.52
CA PRO A 232 8.88 -31.51 3.16
C PRO A 232 8.04 -32.36 4.13
N GLY A 233 6.74 -32.51 3.87
CA GLY A 233 5.89 -33.30 4.79
C GLY A 233 4.41 -33.44 4.42
N LYS A 234 4.02 -33.22 3.16
CA LYS A 234 2.65 -33.54 2.69
C LYS A 234 2.68 -34.19 1.31
N GLU A 235 3.48 -35.25 1.16
CA GLU A 235 3.30 -36.24 0.09
C GLU A 235 3.50 -37.63 0.68
N THR A 236 2.41 -38.21 1.20
CA THR A 236 2.02 -39.65 1.18
C THR A 236 0.84 -39.86 2.13
N ALA A 237 -0.37 -39.64 1.63
CA ALA A 237 -1.61 -40.25 2.12
C ALA A 237 -2.69 -40.14 1.04
N ALA A 238 -2.55 -40.94 -0.01
CA ALA A 238 -3.63 -41.48 -0.83
C ALA A 238 -3.07 -42.69 -1.58
#